data_AF-A0A4R1YN06-F1
#
_entry.id   AF-A0A4R1YN06-F1
#
_cell.length_a   1.000
_cell.length_b   1.000
_cell.length_c   1.000
_cell.angle_alpha   90.00
_cell.angle_beta   90.00
_cell.angle_gamma   90.00
#
_symmetry.space_group_name_H-M   'P 1'
#
loop_
_entity.id
_entity.type
_entity.pdbx_description
1 polymer ?
#
loop_
_entity_poly.entity_id
_entity_poly.type
_entity_poly.pdbx_seq_one_letter_code
_entity_poly.pdbx_strand_id
1 'polypeptide(L)'
;MAERTRETEITFAHPFVLSSLVVPLEAGTYRLIVDEEEIEGLSFSAFRRTDTHLEIPAIATDNGTRQRLSVSSQEIETALAKDASTTGRLKTERRPFDNAFQ
;
A
#
# COMPACT_ATOMS: atom_id res chain seq x y z
N MET A 1 -17.28 4.42 -23.73
CA MET A 1 -16.52 4.87 -22.54
C MET A 1 -16.98 4.08 -21.32
N ALA A 2 -16.33 2.94 -21.04
CA ALA A 2 -16.52 2.22 -19.79
C ALA A 2 -15.36 2.56 -18.84
N GLU A 3 -15.66 3.33 -17.79
CA GLU A 3 -14.74 3.60 -16.69
C GLU A 3 -15.07 2.65 -15.53
N ARG A 4 -14.03 2.05 -14.94
CA ARG A 4 -14.13 1.16 -13.79
C ARG A 4 -13.20 1.64 -12.71
N THR A 5 -13.76 2.03 -11.59
CA THR A 5 -12.98 2.31 -10.39
C THR A 5 -12.89 1.06 -9.52
N ARG A 6 -11.67 0.71 -9.12
CA ARG A 6 -11.37 -0.44 -8.27
C ARG A 6 -10.83 0.02 -6.92
N GLU A 7 -11.60 -0.22 -5.88
CA GLU A 7 -11.22 0.08 -4.50
C GLU A 7 -10.56 -1.15 -3.86
N THR A 8 -9.40 -0.95 -3.23
CA THR A 8 -8.62 -1.99 -2.57
C THR A 8 -8.22 -1.49 -1.19
N GLU A 9 -8.48 -2.27 -0.15
CA GLU A 9 -8.09 -1.91 1.21
C GLU A 9 -6.70 -2.48 1.51
N ILE A 10 -5.78 -1.62 1.97
CA ILE A 10 -4.39 -1.95 2.29
C ILE A 10 -4.12 -1.61 3.75
N THR A 11 -3.68 -2.60 4.52
CA THR A 11 -3.28 -2.39 5.91
C THR A 11 -1.76 -2.34 6.00
N PHE A 12 -1.23 -1.24 6.50
CA PHE A 12 0.19 -1.07 6.80
C PHE A 12 0.41 -1.29 8.29
N ALA A 13 1.42 -2.09 8.65
CA ALA A 13 1.78 -2.37 10.04
C ALA A 13 2.79 -1.35 10.60
N HIS A 14 3.45 -0.59 9.73
CA HIS A 14 4.48 0.38 10.07
C HIS A 14 4.21 1.73 9.40
N PRO A 15 4.67 2.83 10.01
CA PRO A 15 4.62 4.12 9.36
C PRO A 15 5.49 4.14 8.10
N PHE A 16 4.99 4.72 7.02
CA PHE A 16 5.65 4.79 5.72
C PHE A 16 5.53 6.17 5.09
N VAL A 17 6.49 6.54 4.26
CA VAL A 17 6.50 7.83 3.55
C VAL A 17 6.27 7.56 2.07
N LEU A 18 5.39 8.34 1.46
CA LEU A 18 5.17 8.34 0.01
C LEU A 18 5.81 9.60 -0.59
N SER A 19 6.30 9.55 -1.81
CA SER A 19 6.85 10.73 -2.48
C SER A 19 5.77 11.80 -2.71
N SER A 20 4.52 11.37 -2.85
CA SER A 20 3.35 12.27 -2.91
C SER A 20 3.02 12.98 -1.60
N LEU A 21 3.60 12.57 -0.46
CA LEU A 21 3.34 13.14 0.86
C LEU A 21 4.65 13.40 1.62
N VAL A 22 4.91 14.67 1.95
CA VAL A 22 6.11 15.06 2.73
C VAL A 22 6.09 14.47 4.16
N VAL A 23 4.91 14.11 4.65
CA VAL A 23 4.67 13.60 6.00
C VAL A 23 4.62 12.05 5.98
N PRO A 24 5.21 11.36 6.97
CA PRO A 24 5.01 9.92 7.15
C PRO A 24 3.55 9.61 7.51
N LEU A 25 2.96 8.64 6.79
CA LEU A 25 1.71 8.01 7.14
C LEU A 25 1.93 7.00 8.26
N GLU A 26 0.96 6.86 9.16
CA GLU A 26 1.06 5.94 10.29
C GLU A 26 0.69 4.50 9.89
N ALA A 27 0.93 3.53 10.76
CA ALA A 27 0.40 2.18 10.56
C ALA A 27 -1.13 2.21 10.64
N GLY A 28 -1.83 1.73 9.63
CA GLY A 28 -3.29 1.85 9.55
C GLY A 28 -3.88 1.18 8.33
N THR A 29 -5.21 1.23 8.25
CA THR A 29 -5.98 0.72 7.11
C THR A 29 -6.29 1.87 6.15
N TYR A 30 -5.83 1.72 4.92
CA TYR A 30 -5.92 2.70 3.85
C TYR A 30 -6.72 2.16 2.68
N ARG A 31 -7.34 3.05 1.89
CA ARG A 31 -8.11 2.67 0.70
C ARG A 31 -7.43 3.15 -0.56
N LEU A 32 -6.96 2.21 -1.36
CA LEU A 32 -6.41 2.47 -2.68
C LEU A 32 -7.54 2.41 -3.72
N ILE A 33 -7.73 3.49 -4.46
CA ILE A 33 -8.73 3.68 -5.48
C ILE A 33 -8.00 3.73 -6.82
N VAL A 34 -8.08 2.67 -7.61
CA VAL A 34 -7.46 2.57 -8.93
C VAL A 34 -8.51 2.85 -9.97
N ASP A 35 -8.27 3.81 -10.85
CA ASP A 35 -9.17 4.10 -11.96
C ASP A 35 -8.71 3.38 -13.23
N GLU A 36 -9.60 2.58 -13.81
CA GLU A 36 -9.37 1.76 -15.00
C GLU A 36 -10.28 2.23 -16.14
N GLU A 37 -9.69 2.63 -17.25
CA GLU A 37 -10.41 3.03 -18.46
C GLU A 37 -10.39 1.89 -19.47
N GLU A 38 -11.56 1.52 -19.99
CA GLU A 38 -11.65 0.60 -21.12
C GLU A 38 -11.09 1.28 -22.37
N ILE A 39 -10.06 0.67 -22.96
CA ILE A 39 -9.49 1.11 -24.22
C ILE A 39 -10.41 0.64 -25.35
N GLU A 40 -11.27 1.54 -25.81
CA GLU A 40 -12.09 1.33 -26.99
C GLU A 40 -11.20 1.29 -28.25
N GLY A 41 -11.32 0.25 -29.07
CA GLY A 41 -10.58 0.12 -30.34
C GLY A 41 -9.56 -1.02 -30.41
N LEU A 42 -9.45 -1.86 -29.38
CA LEU A 42 -8.74 -3.14 -29.46
C LEU A 42 -9.72 -4.28 -29.80
N SER A 43 -9.24 -5.33 -30.46
CA SER A 43 -10.05 -6.52 -30.80
C SER A 43 -10.53 -7.31 -29.56
N PHE A 44 -10.14 -6.88 -28.35
CA PHE A 44 -10.49 -7.43 -27.05
C PHE A 44 -10.78 -6.28 -26.07
N SER A 45 -11.65 -6.52 -25.08
CA SER A 45 -11.87 -5.60 -23.97
C SER A 45 -10.58 -5.49 -23.14
N ALA A 46 -9.88 -4.38 -23.27
CA ALA A 46 -8.66 -4.09 -22.53
C ALA A 46 -8.94 -2.94 -21.56
N PHE A 47 -8.61 -3.14 -20.29
CA PHE A 47 -8.69 -2.08 -19.28
C PHE A 47 -7.27 -1.59 -19.02
N ARG A 48 -7.03 -0.28 -19.14
CA ARG A 48 -5.77 0.34 -18.68
C ARG A 48 -6.02 1.09 -17.39
N ARG A 49 -5.06 1.02 -16.48
CA ARG A 49 -5.07 1.87 -15.29
C ARG A 49 -4.69 3.28 -15.73
N THR A 50 -5.60 4.22 -15.57
CA THR A 50 -5.39 5.63 -15.92
C THR A 50 -4.94 6.43 -14.70
N ASP A 51 -5.47 6.13 -13.52
CA ASP A 51 -5.10 6.85 -12.30
C ASP A 51 -5.09 5.93 -11.06
N THR A 52 -4.41 6.34 -10.00
CA THR A 52 -4.41 5.64 -8.72
C THR A 52 -4.37 6.67 -7.59
N HIS A 53 -5.38 6.62 -6.73
CA HIS A 53 -5.55 7.51 -5.60
C HIS A 53 -5.52 6.72 -4.30
N LEU A 54 -4.69 7.12 -3.34
CA LEU A 54 -4.75 6.62 -1.98
C LEU A 54 -5.62 7.55 -1.13
N GLU A 55 -6.65 6.99 -0.54
CA GLU A 55 -7.46 7.64 0.46
C GLU A 55 -7.01 7.23 1.86
N ILE A 56 -6.59 8.24 2.61
CA ILE A 56 -6.14 8.16 3.99
C ILE A 56 -7.31 8.63 4.86
N PRO A 57 -7.88 7.75 5.70
CA PRO A 57 -8.90 8.17 6.63
C PRO A 57 -8.27 9.03 7.74
N ALA A 58 -9.04 9.99 8.26
CA ALA A 58 -8.62 10.89 9.34
C ALA A 58 -8.09 10.17 10.60
N ILE A 59 -8.48 8.91 10.80
CA ILE A 59 -8.04 8.07 11.94
C ILE A 59 -6.61 7.52 11.77
N ALA A 60 -6.08 7.49 10.55
CA ALA A 60 -4.78 6.92 10.22
C ALA A 60 -3.67 7.99 10.12
N THR A 61 -4.01 9.23 10.44
CA THR A 61 -3.07 10.36 10.42
C THR A 61 -3.40 11.24 11.60
N ASP A 62 -2.41 11.51 12.46
CA ASP A 62 -2.46 12.47 13.58
C ASP A 62 -3.14 13.82 13.23
N ASN A 63 -3.08 14.23 11.96
CA ASN A 63 -3.68 15.46 11.45
C ASN A 63 -5.23 15.42 11.24
N GLY A 64 -5.91 14.33 11.60
CA GLY A 64 -7.38 14.26 11.74
C GLY A 64 -8.20 14.59 10.48
N THR A 65 -7.58 14.61 9.30
CA THR A 65 -8.19 15.04 8.04
C THR A 65 -8.16 13.90 7.04
N ARG A 66 -9.29 13.59 6.40
CA ARG A 66 -9.33 12.63 5.30
C ARG A 66 -8.53 13.21 4.13
N GLN A 67 -7.46 12.55 3.74
CA GLN A 67 -6.61 12.99 2.63
C GLN A 67 -6.77 12.03 1.45
N ARG A 68 -6.83 12.58 0.24
CA ARG A 68 -6.77 11.80 -1.00
C ARG A 68 -5.52 12.23 -1.74
N LEU A 69 -4.63 11.29 -2.00
CA LEU A 69 -3.37 11.52 -2.67
C LEU A 69 -3.34 10.75 -3.97
N SER A 70 -2.94 11.39 -5.07
CA SER A 70 -2.58 10.66 -6.28
C SER A 70 -1.22 9.99 -6.09
N VAL A 71 -1.18 8.67 -6.22
CA VAL A 71 0.00 7.84 -5.97
C VAL A 71 0.18 6.88 -7.12
N SER A 72 1.41 6.50 -7.43
CA SER A 72 1.67 5.47 -8.43
C SER A 72 1.63 4.07 -7.81
N SER A 73 1.27 3.04 -8.59
CA SER A 73 1.30 1.66 -8.10
C SER A 73 2.67 1.25 -7.54
N GLN A 74 3.76 1.69 -8.19
CA GLN A 74 5.13 1.46 -7.72
C GLN A 74 5.42 2.07 -6.34
N GLU A 75 4.83 3.22 -6.02
CA GLU A 75 5.01 3.86 -4.71
C GLU A 75 4.37 3.03 -3.60
N ILE A 76 3.16 2.52 -3.87
CA ILE A 76 2.44 1.63 -2.95
C ILE A 76 3.20 0.30 -2.78
N GLU A 77 3.68 -0.30 -3.86
CA GLU A 77 4.48 -1.53 -3.80
C GLU A 77 5.78 -1.32 -3.02
N THR A 78 6.44 -0.20 -3.21
CA THR A 78 7.67 0.17 -2.47
C THR A 78 7.38 0.36 -0.99
N ALA A 79 6.30 1.04 -0.65
CA ALA A 79 5.86 1.23 0.74
C ALA A 79 5.53 -0.12 1.41
N LEU A 80 4.79 -0.99 0.71
CA LEU A 80 4.42 -2.31 1.20
C LEU A 80 5.64 -3.21 1.37
N ALA A 81 6.61 -3.14 0.45
CA ALA A 81 7.87 -3.89 0.55
C ALA A 81 8.72 -3.45 1.75
N LYS A 82 8.75 -2.14 2.05
CA LYS A 82 9.42 -1.59 3.25
C LYS A 82 8.73 -2.02 4.54
N ASP A 83 7.39 -2.01 4.57
CA ASP A 83 6.58 -2.51 5.69
C ASP A 83 6.86 -3.99 5.97
N ALA A 84 6.80 -4.83 4.92
CA ALA A 84 7.09 -6.26 5.02
C ALA A 84 8.53 -6.55 5.48
N SER A 85 9.50 -5.76 5.02
CA SER A 85 10.90 -5.87 5.45
C SER A 85 11.11 -5.50 6.92
N THR A 86 10.32 -4.55 7.44
CA THR A 86 10.34 -4.16 8.86
C THR A 86 9.72 -5.25 9.73
N THR A 87 8.57 -5.80 9.31
CA THR A 87 7.89 -6.88 10.05
C THR A 87 8.69 -8.20 10.05
N GLY A 88 9.43 -8.47 8.97
CA GLY A 88 10.16 -9.72 8.78
C GLY A 88 11.42 -9.89 9.63
N ARG A 89 11.93 -8.84 10.30
CA ARG A 89 13.19 -8.91 11.07
C ARG A 89 13.07 -9.65 12.40
N LEU A 90 11.86 -9.98 12.88
CA LEU A 90 11.67 -10.65 14.17
C LEU A 90 11.76 -12.18 14.14
N LYS A 91 12.21 -12.80 13.05
CA LYS A 91 12.31 -14.27 12.97
C LYS A 91 13.70 -14.78 12.64
N THR A 92 14.72 -14.35 13.38
CA THR A 92 15.96 -15.15 13.53
C THR A 92 16.62 -14.88 14.88
N GLU A 93 16.00 -15.35 15.96
CA GLU A 93 16.79 -15.97 17.03
C GLU A 93 16.51 -17.48 16.95
N ARG A 94 17.08 -18.13 15.92
CA ARG A 94 17.38 -19.56 16.07
C ARG A 94 18.42 -19.63 17.17
N ARG A 95 18.01 -19.77 18.42
CA ARG A 95 18.89 -20.39 19.40
C ARG A 95 19.10 -21.83 18.95
N PRO A 96 20.32 -22.26 18.62
CA PRO A 96 20.63 -23.66 18.75
C PRO A 96 20.61 -23.92 20.25
N PHE A 97 19.49 -24.40 20.79
CA PHE A 97 19.53 -25.11 22.07
C PHE A 97 20.11 -26.50 21.81
N ASP A 98 21.35 -26.51 21.34
CA ASP A 98 22.25 -27.65 21.46
C ASP A 98 22.97 -27.42 22.79
N ASN A 99 22.31 -27.83 23.87
CA ASN A 99 23.00 -28.02 25.14
C ASN A 99 22.68 -29.42 25.62
N ALA A 100 23.44 -30.37 25.10
CA ALA A 100 23.89 -31.52 25.85
C ALA A 100 24.26 -31.07 27.28
N PHE A 101 23.73 -31.72 28.30
CA PHE A 101 24.50 -32.40 29.34
C PHE A 101 23.57 -32.93 30.44
N GLN A 102 23.74 -34.24 30.65
CA GLN A 102 23.33 -35.10 31.77
C GLN A 102 21.93 -35.71 31.77
#